data_AF-A0A933K0R9-F1
#
_entry.id   AF-A0A933K0R9-F1
#
_cell.length_a   1.000
_cell.length_b   1.000
_cell.length_c   1.000
_cell.angle_alpha   90.00
_cell.angle_beta   90.00
_cell.angle_gamma   90.00
#
_symmetry.space_group_name_H-M   'P 1'
#
loop_
_entity.id
_entity.type
_entity.pdbx_description
1 polymer ?
#
loop_
_entity_poly.entity_id
_entity_poly.type
_entity_poly.pdbx_seq_one_letter_code
_entity_poly.pdbx_strand_id
1 'polypeptide(L)' 'MRRLIELARKRRLVVVGLMSGTSADGIDACVAEIEEGAHGPTPSILAHRTDPHPPEL' A
#
# COMPACT_ATOMS: atom_id res chain seq x y z
N MET A 1 0.90 20.51 -1.42
CA MET A 1 0.24 19.97 -0.21
C MET A 1 -1.28 19.81 -0.29
N ARG A 2 -2.02 20.51 -1.18
CA ARG A 2 -3.51 20.42 -1.28
C ARG A 2 -4.06 18.99 -1.49
N ARG A 3 -3.41 18.18 -2.34
CA ARG A 3 -3.83 16.78 -2.63
C ARG A 3 -3.74 15.83 -1.44
N LEU A 4 -2.74 16.00 -0.56
CA LEU A 4 -2.61 15.14 0.63
C LEU A 4 -3.69 15.44 1.67
N ILE A 5 -4.02 16.72 1.84
CA ILE A 5 -5.12 17.15 2.73
C ILE A 5 -6.46 16.60 2.21
N GLU A 6 -6.68 16.59 0.89
CA GLU A 6 -7.89 16.03 0.29
C GLU A 6 -7.98 14.51 0.49
N LEU A 7 -6.87 13.79 0.40
CA LEU A 7 -6.82 12.35 0.70
C LEU A 7 -7.09 12.08 2.18
N ALA A 8 -6.49 12.86 3.09
CA ALA A 8 -6.69 12.72 4.54
C ALA A 8 -8.13 12.96 4.99
N ARG A 9 -8.95 13.67 4.20
CA ARG A 9 -10.38 13.88 4.49
C ARG A 9 -11.28 12.73 4.03
N LYS A 10 -10.77 11.76 3.28
CA LYS A 10 -11.56 10.60 2.84
C LYS A 10 -11.70 9.61 3.98
N ARG A 11 -12.91 9.10 4.18
CA ARG A 11 -13.17 7.99 5.13
C ARG A 11 -12.64 6.65 4.64
N ARG A 12 -12.46 6.50 3.33
CA ARG A 12 -12.02 5.27 2.67
C ARG A 12 -11.03 5.61 1.57
N LEU A 13 -9.91 4.88 1.55
CA LEU A 13 -8.79 5.08 0.64
C LEU A 13 -8.32 3.73 0.13
N VAL A 14 -8.20 3.60 -1.19
CA VAL A 14 -7.45 2.49 -1.79
C VAL A 14 -6.03 2.96 -2.02
N VAL A 15 -5.07 2.23 -1.46
CA VAL A 15 -3.64 2.54 -1.50
C VAL A 15 -2.87 1.36 -2.09
N VAL A 16 -1.74 1.67 -2.72
CA VAL A 16 -0.76 0.67 -3.17
C VAL A 16 0.49 0.83 -2.31
N GLY A 17 0.80 -0.21 -1.52
CA GLY A 17 2.06 -0.32 -0.80
C GLY A 17 3.08 -1.08 -1.66
N LEU A 18 4.30 -0.56 -1.74
CA LEU A 18 5.43 -1.21 -2.39
C LEU A 18 6.56 -1.35 -1.37
N MET A 19 7.17 -2.53 -1.32
CA MET A 19 8.29 -2.81 -0.42
C MET A 19 9.29 -3.73 -1.11
N SER A 20 10.58 -3.44 -0.97
CA SER A 20 11.67 -4.37 -1.32
C SER A 20 12.47 -4.62 -0.06
N GLY A 21 12.49 -5.88 0.39
CA GLY A 21 13.24 -6.27 1.56
C GLY A 21 14.75 -6.13 1.33
N THR A 22 15.53 -6.10 2.40
CA THR A 22 17.00 -6.07 2.32
C THR A 22 17.59 -7.37 1.76
N SER A 23 16.80 -8.44 1.63
CA SER A 23 17.19 -9.67 0.93
C SER A 23 17.24 -9.51 -0.59
N ALA A 24 16.59 -8.45 -1.13
CA ALA A 24 16.58 -8.12 -2.56
C ALA A 24 16.08 -9.27 -3.47
N ASP A 25 15.09 -10.04 -3.02
CA ASP A 25 14.49 -11.12 -3.82
C ASP A 25 13.40 -10.62 -4.79
N GLY A 26 12.91 -9.40 -4.59
CA GLY A 26 11.86 -8.79 -5.41
C GLY A 26 11.18 -7.59 -4.76
N ILE A 27 10.08 -7.17 -5.39
CA ILE A 27 9.17 -6.13 -4.91
C ILE A 27 7.85 -6.78 -4.49
N ASP A 28 7.47 -6.58 -3.24
CA ASP A 28 6.14 -6.86 -2.74
C ASP A 28 5.22 -5.68 -3.04
N ALA A 29 4.12 -5.94 -3.74
CA ALA A 29 3.05 -5.01 -4.03
C ALA A 29 1.76 -5.45 -3.32
N CYS A 30 1.16 -4.53 -2.57
CA CYS A 30 -0.11 -4.77 -1.88
C CYS A 30 -1.09 -3.65 -2.22
N VAL A 31 -2.26 -4.02 -2.73
CA VAL A 31 -3.41 -3.12 -2.83
C VAL A 31 -4.22 -3.31 -1.55
N ALA A 32 -4.28 -2.26 -0.74
CA ALA A 32 -5.05 -2.27 0.49
C ALA A 32 -6.10 -1.17 0.47
N GLU A 33 -7.21 -1.44 1.13
CA GLU A 33 -8.18 -0.44 1.49
C GLU A 33 -8.01 -0.07 2.95
N ILE A 34 -7.99 1.23 3.23
CA ILE A 34 -7.95 1.78 4.58
C ILE A 34 -9.26 2.54 4.79
N GLU A 35 -10.03 2.10 5.78
CA GLU A 35 -11.27 2.75 6.20
C GLU A 35 -11.13 3.31 7.61
N GLU A 36 -11.63 4.52 7.85
CA GLU A 36 -11.70 5.11 9.18
C GLU A 36 -12.80 4.40 10.01
N GLY A 37 -12.38 3.60 10.98
CA GLY A 37 -13.26 2.87 11.90
C GLY A 37 -13.41 3.55 13.26
N ALA A 38 -14.26 3.00 14.13
CA ALA A 38 -14.51 3.54 15.47
C ALA A 38 -13.26 3.59 16.39
N HIS A 39 -12.22 2.82 16.07
CA HIS A 39 -10.98 2.72 16.82
C HIS A 39 -9.75 3.18 16.02
N GLY A 40 -9.98 3.88 14.91
CA GLY A 40 -8.95 4.35 13.99
C GLY A 40 -8.94 3.61 12.63
N PRO A 41 -7.90 3.85 11.81
CA PRO A 41 -7.80 3.31 10.47
C PRO A 41 -7.72 1.77 10.48
N THR A 42 -8.62 1.14 9.74
CA THR A 42 -8.70 -0.33 9.60
C THR A 42 -8.30 -0.72 8.18
N PRO A 43 -7.15 -1.39 7.99
CA PRO A 43 -6.73 -1.86 6.69
C PRO A 43 -7.37 -3.21 6.32
N SER A 44 -7.66 -3.40 5.04
CA SER A 44 -8.04 -4.68 4.44
C SER A 44 -7.28 -4.89 3.13
N ILE A 45 -6.78 -6.10 2.89
CA ILE A 45 -6.03 -6.43 1.67
C ILE A 45 -7.02 -6.76 0.55
N LEU A 46 -6.92 -6.04 -0.56
CA LEU A 46 -7.69 -6.30 -1.77
C LEU A 46 -6.94 -7.23 -2.72
N ALA A 47 -5.62 -7.05 -2.85
CA ALA A 47 -4.75 -7.90 -3.66
C ALA A 47 -3.30 -7.79 -3.20
N HIS A 48 -2.50 -8.82 -3.44
CA HIS A 48 -1.05 -8.75 -3.28
C HIS A 48 -0.33 -9.53 -4.39
N ARG A 49 0.91 -9.14 -4.69
CA ARG A 49 1.80 -9.80 -5.63
C ARG A 49 3.25 -9.56 -5.22
N THR A 50 4.11 -10.54 -5.45
CA THR A 50 5.57 -10.36 -5.41
C THR A 50 6.11 -10.47 -6.82
N ASP A 51 6.86 -9.46 -7.26
CA ASP A 51 7.58 -9.47 -8.54
C ASP A 51 9.08 -9.61 -8.29
N PRO A 52 9.73 -10.69 -8.78
CA PRO A 52 11.17 -10.85 -8.64
C PRO A 52 11.92 -9.70 -9.31
N HIS A 53 13.07 -9.30 -8.74
CA HIS A 53 13.95 -8.39 -9.43
C HIS A 53 14.48 -9.05 -10.71
N PRO A 54 14.59 -8.31 -11.83
CA PRO A 54 15.23 -8.83 -13.03
C PRO A 54 16.68 -9.27 -12.75
N PRO A 55 17.18 -10.33 -13.42
CA PRO A 55 18.53 -10.85 -13.22
C PRO A 55 19.66 -9.83 -13.49
N GLU A 56 19.37 -8.80 -14.27
CA GLU A 56 20.32 -7.75 -14.66
C GLU A 56 20.45 -6.58 -13.67
N LEU A 57 19.68 -6.58 -12.56
CA LEU A 57 19.81 -5.61 -11.47
C LEU A 57 20.94 -5.94 -10.49
#